data_AF-A0A975AUW2-F1
#
_entry.id   AF-A0A975AUW2-F1
#
_cell.length_a   1.000
_cell.length_b   1.000
_cell.length_c   1.000
_cell.angle_alpha   90.00
_cell.angle_beta   90.00
_cell.angle_gamma   90.00
#
_symmetry.space_group_name_H-M   'P 1'
#
loop_
_entity.id
_entity.type
_entity.pdbx_description
1 polymer ?
#
loop_
_entity_poly.entity_id
_entity_poly.type
_entity_poly.pdbx_seq_one_letter_code
_entity_poly.pdbx_strand_id
1 'polypeptide(L)'
;MKKNLLIIFLIIVVLFSGCSSKSNPEQNTTVRPNTASESIKTVSLYFLNDKSNGLNMETRDIPQNSDVLKQVFRELVNGPKDEFSKPIIPDSTKLISAQLKDSTAYINFSKDYVTKMPENTAKFRICALVNTLTGLSDINRVQILIEGNKVNSIKGYIIGLEPLKRTVITGEVYNNKSRVKKLQDNTKLGKETWRLDPLKVVQMEGGIVGFDSNDQFTLQSKENGKAVINAMHNNKAYVVTLIQPEGVGENNIWVISDVNAQLIKISETDPSKGETFIYGVVKGINPDTRVLTIEREYQDAPDMNNKVGPDIKVLPNAVIHFQEKIGYDSQGGYKYSEKDISFDDIKIGDELGMILTKNKEARAIIVSDKRKLPFNSN
;
A
#
# COMPACT_ATOMS: atom_id res chain seq x y z
N MET A 1 -33.46 3.94 76.03
CA MET A 1 -34.11 4.89 75.10
C MET A 1 -35.31 4.17 74.52
N LYS A 2 -36.52 4.42 75.06
CA LYS A 2 -37.65 5.12 74.41
C LYS A 2 -38.05 4.48 73.06
N LYS A 3 -39.29 4.08 72.76
CA LYS A 3 -40.63 4.16 73.39
C LYS A 3 -41.56 3.25 72.54
N ASN A 4 -42.48 2.52 73.19
CA ASN A 4 -43.96 2.43 72.99
C ASN A 4 -44.55 2.68 71.58
N LEU A 5 -45.71 2.18 71.13
CA LEU A 5 -46.76 1.24 71.56
C LEU A 5 -47.95 1.48 70.58
N LEU A 6 -48.60 0.40 70.10
CA LEU A 6 -50.04 0.25 69.73
C LEU A 6 -50.74 0.93 68.51
N ILE A 7 -51.85 0.26 68.12
CA ILE A 7 -53.05 0.64 67.30
C ILE A 7 -53.03 0.06 65.86
N ILE A 8 -53.70 -1.06 65.52
CA ILE A 8 -55.15 -1.37 65.34
C ILE A 8 -55.83 -0.53 64.24
N PHE A 9 -56.12 -1.13 63.08
CA PHE A 9 -57.38 -1.06 62.29
C PHE A 9 -57.20 -1.88 60.99
N LEU A 10 -57.82 -3.03 60.75
CA LEU A 10 -59.25 -3.31 60.51
C LEU A 10 -59.79 -2.73 59.17
N ILE A 11 -59.96 -3.63 58.19
CA ILE A 11 -61.06 -3.73 57.20
C ILE A 11 -61.38 -2.48 56.36
N ILE A 12 -61.12 -2.54 55.05
CA ILE A 12 -62.16 -2.28 54.05
C ILE A 12 -62.10 -3.37 52.97
N VAL A 13 -63.10 -4.24 53.06
CA VAL A 13 -63.59 -5.09 51.98
C VAL A 13 -64.23 -4.19 50.93
N VAL A 14 -63.75 -4.22 49.70
CA VAL A 14 -64.63 -4.02 48.53
C VAL A 14 -64.56 -5.29 47.70
N LEU A 15 -65.56 -6.13 47.95
CA LEU A 15 -66.06 -7.10 47.00
C LEU A 15 -66.58 -6.32 45.79
N PHE A 16 -65.97 -6.50 44.63
CA PHE A 16 -66.76 -6.70 43.42
C PHE A 16 -66.09 -7.76 42.56
N SER A 17 -66.80 -8.88 42.50
CA SER A 17 -66.60 -10.02 41.64
C SER A 17 -66.42 -9.60 40.18
N GLY A 18 -65.23 -9.89 39.65
CA GLY A 18 -65.00 -10.04 38.22
C GLY A 18 -64.52 -11.46 37.97
N CYS A 19 -65.46 -12.38 37.75
CA CYS A 19 -65.15 -13.74 37.30
C CYS A 19 -64.45 -13.70 35.94
N SER A 20 -63.26 -14.29 35.84
CA SER A 20 -62.97 -15.17 34.70
C SER A 20 -61.90 -16.19 35.02
N SER A 21 -62.19 -17.40 34.55
CA SER A 21 -61.57 -18.67 34.86
C SER A 21 -60.08 -18.73 34.53
N LYS A 22 -59.33 -19.48 35.36
CA LYS A 22 -57.96 -19.91 35.12
C LYS A 22 -57.89 -21.02 34.06
N SER A 23 -56.96 -20.88 33.12
CA SER A 23 -56.27 -22.00 32.46
C SER A 23 -54.85 -21.58 32.05
N ASN A 24 -53.84 -22.25 32.64
CA ASN A 24 -52.40 -22.34 32.31
C ASN A 24 -51.62 -21.08 31.87
N PRO A 25 -50.52 -20.70 32.57
CA PRO A 25 -49.46 -19.90 31.96
C PRO A 25 -48.50 -20.81 31.20
N GLU A 26 -48.57 -20.74 29.87
CA GLU A 26 -47.48 -21.11 28.97
C GLU A 26 -46.23 -20.30 29.33
N GLN A 27 -45.09 -20.99 29.41
CA GLN A 27 -43.78 -20.35 29.44
C GLN A 27 -43.54 -19.62 28.11
N ASN A 28 -43.93 -18.36 28.05
CA ASN A 28 -43.42 -17.41 27.06
C ASN A 28 -41.95 -17.13 27.36
N THR A 29 -41.09 -18.02 26.88
CA THR A 29 -39.67 -17.73 26.73
C THR A 29 -39.57 -16.63 25.69
N THR A 30 -39.29 -15.41 26.15
CA THR A 30 -39.00 -14.27 25.28
C THR A 30 -37.75 -14.64 24.48
N VAL A 31 -37.92 -15.04 23.22
CA VAL A 31 -36.81 -15.14 22.27
C VAL A 31 -36.32 -13.72 22.06
N ARG A 32 -35.33 -13.29 22.86
CA ARG A 32 -34.47 -12.18 22.48
C ARG A 32 -33.84 -12.59 21.14
N PRO A 33 -33.94 -11.78 20.08
CA PRO A 33 -33.07 -11.98 18.94
C PRO A 33 -31.64 -11.92 19.50
N ASN A 34 -30.92 -13.03 19.42
CA ASN A 34 -29.46 -12.98 19.47
C ASN A 34 -29.04 -12.23 18.22
N THR A 35 -29.02 -10.90 18.30
CA THR A 35 -28.23 -10.09 17.39
C THR A 35 -26.80 -10.50 17.66
N ALA A 36 -26.30 -11.46 16.88
CA ALA A 36 -24.86 -11.68 16.78
C ALA A 36 -24.28 -10.30 16.44
N SER A 37 -23.55 -9.72 17.38
CA SER A 37 -22.82 -8.49 17.14
C SER A 37 -21.86 -8.79 16.00
N GLU A 38 -22.19 -8.37 14.78
CA GLU A 38 -21.29 -8.50 13.65
C GLU A 38 -20.00 -7.77 14.03
N SER A 39 -18.89 -8.51 14.13
CA SER A 39 -17.58 -7.91 14.37
C SER A 39 -17.32 -6.85 13.30
N ILE A 40 -16.85 -5.67 13.67
CA ILE A 40 -16.58 -4.56 12.75
C ILE A 40 -15.07 -4.52 12.46
N LYS A 41 -14.72 -4.30 11.20
CA LYS A 41 -13.35 -4.06 10.73
C LYS A 41 -13.26 -2.65 10.14
N THR A 42 -12.30 -1.86 10.60
CA THR A 42 -11.95 -0.59 9.97
C THR A 42 -11.02 -0.83 8.79
N VAL A 43 -11.32 -0.23 7.64
CA VAL A 43 -10.53 -0.31 6.41
C VAL A 43 -10.15 1.09 5.93
N SER A 44 -8.96 1.22 5.35
CA SER A 44 -8.51 2.46 4.70
C SER A 44 -8.89 2.43 3.22
N LEU A 45 -9.63 3.43 2.78
CA LEU A 45 -10.01 3.65 1.39
C LEU A 45 -9.25 4.85 0.84
N TYR A 46 -8.74 4.73 -0.38
CA TYR A 46 -8.04 5.82 -1.04
C TYR A 46 -8.89 6.39 -2.17
N PHE A 47 -9.01 7.70 -2.20
CA PHE A 47 -9.77 8.45 -3.20
C PHE A 47 -8.88 9.47 -3.90
N LEU A 48 -9.27 9.94 -5.08
CA LEU A 48 -8.56 11.03 -5.75
C LEU A 48 -8.70 12.30 -4.91
N ASN A 49 -7.66 13.13 -4.83
CA ASN A 49 -7.82 14.49 -4.32
C ASN A 49 -8.65 15.36 -5.30
N ASP A 50 -9.01 16.56 -4.88
CA ASP A 50 -9.77 17.55 -5.64
C ASP A 50 -9.10 17.97 -6.96
N LYS A 51 -7.77 17.86 -7.06
CA LYS A 51 -7.00 18.08 -8.30
C LYS A 51 -6.82 16.83 -9.17
N SER A 52 -7.22 15.67 -8.67
CA SER A 52 -7.04 14.36 -9.31
C SER A 52 -5.59 14.04 -9.70
N ASN A 53 -4.63 14.61 -8.96
CA ASN A 53 -3.19 14.45 -9.16
C ASN A 53 -2.50 13.77 -7.96
N GLY A 54 -3.29 13.17 -7.07
CA GLY A 54 -2.83 12.54 -5.83
C GLY A 54 -4.01 11.88 -5.13
N LEU A 55 -3.75 11.31 -3.96
CA LEU A 55 -4.74 10.56 -3.19
C LEU A 55 -5.01 11.21 -1.82
N ASN A 56 -6.25 11.06 -1.34
CA ASN A 56 -6.64 11.27 0.05
C ASN A 56 -7.08 9.93 0.64
N MET A 57 -6.88 9.74 1.94
CA MET A 57 -7.34 8.56 2.67
C MET A 57 -8.59 8.86 3.49
N GLU A 58 -9.51 7.90 3.54
CA GLU A 58 -10.64 7.85 4.47
C GLU A 58 -10.72 6.48 5.14
N THR A 59 -11.14 6.41 6.40
CA THR A 59 -11.41 5.14 7.07
C THR A 59 -12.90 4.80 7.01
N ARG A 60 -13.23 3.53 6.82
CA ARG A 60 -14.60 3.02 6.80
C ARG A 60 -14.72 1.81 7.70
N ASP A 61 -15.80 1.74 8.48
CA ASP A 61 -16.14 0.56 9.27
C ASP A 61 -17.03 -0.35 8.44
N ILE A 62 -16.62 -1.60 8.28
CA ILE A 62 -17.37 -2.63 7.54
C ILE A 62 -17.60 -3.87 8.42
N PRO A 63 -18.74 -4.56 8.27
CA PRO A 63 -18.93 -5.87 8.87
C PRO A 63 -17.85 -6.88 8.47
N GLN A 64 -17.22 -7.50 9.46
CA GLN A 64 -16.30 -8.62 9.31
C GLN A 64 -17.11 -9.90 9.09
N ASN A 65 -17.58 -10.08 7.86
CA ASN A 65 -18.23 -11.28 7.37
C ASN A 65 -17.52 -11.80 6.10
N SER A 66 -18.05 -12.86 5.49
CA SER A 66 -17.37 -13.64 4.43
C SER A 66 -17.12 -12.91 3.11
N ASP A 67 -17.54 -11.66 2.92
CA ASP A 67 -17.38 -10.94 1.64
C ASP A 67 -16.75 -9.55 1.77
N VAL A 68 -15.62 -9.48 2.48
CA VAL A 68 -14.86 -8.23 2.70
C VAL A 68 -14.48 -7.55 1.37
N LEU A 69 -14.10 -8.30 0.34
CA LEU A 69 -13.73 -7.73 -0.96
C LEU A 69 -14.88 -6.99 -1.64
N LYS A 70 -16.08 -7.59 -1.71
CA LYS A 70 -17.23 -6.89 -2.31
C LYS A 70 -17.70 -5.74 -1.43
N GLN A 71 -17.57 -5.85 -0.11
CA GLN A 71 -17.87 -4.73 0.80
C GLN A 71 -16.97 -3.53 0.56
N VAL A 72 -15.64 -3.73 0.52
CA VAL A 72 -14.68 -2.67 0.21
C VAL A 72 -14.97 -2.06 -1.16
N PHE A 73 -15.27 -2.89 -2.16
CA PHE A 73 -15.67 -2.38 -3.47
C PHE A 73 -16.96 -1.53 -3.42
N ARG A 74 -17.98 -1.96 -2.67
CA ARG A 74 -19.20 -1.16 -2.48
C ARG A 74 -18.88 0.18 -1.85
N GLU A 75 -18.01 0.24 -0.84
CA GLU A 75 -17.61 1.51 -0.23
C GLU A 75 -16.81 2.42 -1.18
N LEU A 76 -16.02 1.84 -2.09
CA LEU A 76 -15.36 2.61 -3.16
C LEU A 76 -16.37 3.18 -4.16
N VAL A 77 -17.43 2.43 -4.49
CA VAL A 77 -18.52 2.89 -5.38
C VAL A 77 -19.38 3.96 -4.70
N ASN A 78 -19.64 3.82 -3.39
CA ASN A 78 -20.33 4.84 -2.60
C ASN A 78 -19.60 6.19 -2.61
N GLY A 79 -18.31 6.20 -2.97
CA GLY A 79 -17.51 7.39 -3.13
C GLY A 79 -17.05 7.98 -1.78
N PRO A 80 -16.21 9.03 -1.84
CA PRO A 80 -15.67 9.68 -0.66
C PRO A 80 -16.74 10.44 0.13
N LYS A 81 -16.55 10.55 1.45
CA LYS A 81 -17.33 11.44 2.32
C LYS A 81 -16.67 12.81 2.46
N ASP A 82 -15.37 12.91 2.21
CA ASP A 82 -14.64 14.17 2.24
C ASP A 82 -14.88 14.97 0.96
N GLU A 83 -15.36 16.20 1.08
CA GLU A 83 -15.68 17.10 -0.05
C GLU A 83 -14.45 17.48 -0.91
N PHE A 84 -13.25 17.29 -0.35
CA PHE A 84 -11.97 17.52 -1.03
C PHE A 84 -11.47 16.28 -1.78
N SER A 85 -12.29 15.24 -1.89
CA SER A 85 -11.97 13.97 -2.52
C SER A 85 -12.95 13.66 -3.66
N LYS A 86 -12.51 12.84 -4.63
CA LYS A 86 -13.26 12.42 -5.81
C LYS A 86 -13.26 10.90 -5.96
N PRO A 87 -14.34 10.31 -6.50
CA PRO A 87 -14.47 8.85 -6.63
C PRO A 87 -13.44 8.27 -7.60
N ILE A 88 -12.98 7.04 -7.31
CA ILE A 88 -11.99 6.31 -8.14
C ILE A 88 -12.64 5.34 -9.13
N ILE A 89 -13.89 4.97 -8.90
CA ILE A 89 -14.70 4.11 -9.79
C ILE A 89 -15.68 4.99 -10.56
N PRO A 90 -15.76 4.92 -11.91
CA PRO A 90 -16.82 5.57 -12.67
C PRO A 90 -18.20 5.00 -12.33
N ASP A 91 -19.23 5.84 -12.18
CA ASP A 91 -20.58 5.47 -11.70
C ASP A 91 -21.28 4.35 -12.48
N SER A 92 -20.93 4.16 -13.76
CA SER A 92 -21.49 3.10 -14.62
C SER A 92 -20.75 1.76 -14.53
N THR A 93 -19.63 1.72 -13.81
CA THR A 93 -18.83 0.50 -13.66
C THR A 93 -19.58 -0.55 -12.87
N LYS A 94 -19.65 -1.76 -13.41
CA LYS A 94 -20.17 -2.94 -12.70
C LYS A 94 -19.00 -3.81 -12.23
N LEU A 95 -19.08 -4.30 -11.00
CA LEU A 95 -18.24 -5.40 -10.54
C LEU A 95 -18.85 -6.71 -11.02
N ILE A 96 -18.18 -7.38 -11.96
CA ILE A 96 -18.58 -8.69 -12.46
C ILE A 96 -18.22 -9.77 -11.44
N SER A 97 -17.00 -9.73 -10.90
CA SER A 97 -16.56 -10.66 -9.85
C SER A 97 -15.41 -10.09 -9.03
N ALA A 98 -15.33 -10.49 -7.76
CA ALA A 98 -14.17 -10.28 -6.90
C ALA A 98 -13.83 -11.61 -6.22
N GLN A 99 -12.59 -12.08 -6.38
CA GLN A 99 -12.12 -13.37 -5.83
C GLN A 99 -10.73 -13.22 -5.24
N LEU A 100 -10.48 -13.87 -4.11
CA LEU A 100 -9.15 -13.98 -3.51
C LEU A 100 -8.59 -15.36 -3.81
N LYS A 101 -7.40 -15.41 -4.41
CA LYS A 101 -6.63 -16.65 -4.64
C LYS A 101 -5.15 -16.35 -4.47
N ASP A 102 -4.44 -17.15 -3.67
CA ASP A 102 -2.99 -17.04 -3.46
C ASP A 102 -2.54 -15.60 -3.12
N SER A 103 -3.20 -15.00 -2.11
CA SER A 103 -3.04 -13.61 -1.68
C SER A 103 -3.17 -12.55 -2.78
N THR A 104 -3.84 -12.90 -3.87
CA THR A 104 -4.07 -12.04 -5.03
C THR A 104 -5.57 -11.82 -5.20
N ALA A 105 -5.99 -10.56 -5.18
CA ALA A 105 -7.36 -10.16 -5.44
C ALA A 105 -7.61 -10.00 -6.94
N TYR A 106 -8.44 -10.86 -7.51
CA TYR A 106 -8.88 -10.81 -8.90
C TYR A 106 -10.17 -10.01 -8.97
N ILE A 107 -10.10 -8.81 -9.53
CA ILE A 107 -11.22 -7.88 -9.62
C ILE A 107 -11.60 -7.70 -11.08
N ASN A 108 -12.78 -8.20 -11.45
CA ASN A 108 -13.30 -8.16 -12.81
C ASN A 108 -14.36 -7.09 -12.94
N PHE A 109 -14.11 -6.11 -13.81
CA PHE A 109 -15.01 -4.99 -14.07
C PHE A 109 -15.69 -5.12 -15.44
N SER A 110 -16.83 -4.45 -15.59
CA SER A 110 -17.38 -4.16 -16.91
C SER A 110 -16.45 -3.22 -17.70
N LYS A 111 -16.63 -3.20 -19.02
CA LYS A 111 -15.89 -2.32 -19.94
C LYS A 111 -15.99 -0.83 -19.59
N ASP A 112 -17.04 -0.41 -18.89
CA ASP A 112 -17.26 0.96 -18.43
C ASP A 112 -16.16 1.48 -17.51
N TYR A 113 -15.51 0.59 -16.74
CA TYR A 113 -14.36 0.97 -15.91
C TYR A 113 -13.26 1.64 -16.74
N VAL A 114 -13.01 1.12 -17.94
CA VAL A 114 -12.03 1.70 -18.85
C VAL A 114 -12.66 2.82 -19.65
N THR A 115 -13.78 2.61 -20.34
CA THR A 115 -14.27 3.56 -21.35
C THR A 115 -14.66 4.92 -20.75
N LYS A 116 -15.18 4.94 -19.53
CA LYS A 116 -15.64 6.15 -18.83
C LYS A 116 -14.57 6.80 -17.94
N MET A 117 -13.42 6.16 -17.77
CA MET A 117 -12.32 6.72 -16.99
C MET A 117 -11.62 7.87 -17.75
N PRO A 118 -11.39 9.04 -17.11
CA PRO A 118 -10.55 10.09 -17.66
C PRO A 118 -9.08 9.64 -17.72
N GLU A 119 -8.44 9.84 -18.87
CA GLU A 119 -7.09 9.36 -19.17
C GLU A 119 -6.03 9.86 -18.18
N ASN A 120 -6.06 11.16 -17.88
CA ASN A 120 -5.13 11.81 -16.96
C ASN A 120 -5.26 11.33 -15.49
N THR A 121 -6.26 10.53 -15.15
CA THR A 121 -6.48 10.03 -13.77
C THR A 121 -6.20 8.54 -13.60
N ALA A 122 -5.88 7.82 -14.68
CA ALA A 122 -5.74 6.37 -14.67
C ALA A 122 -4.72 5.89 -13.62
N LYS A 123 -3.51 6.47 -13.63
CA LYS A 123 -2.45 6.18 -12.65
C LYS A 123 -2.97 6.20 -11.21
N PHE A 124 -3.56 7.31 -10.78
CA PHE A 124 -3.99 7.48 -9.39
C PHE A 124 -5.21 6.63 -9.04
N ARG A 125 -6.15 6.40 -9.97
CA ARG A 125 -7.29 5.50 -9.73
C ARG A 125 -6.83 4.05 -9.51
N ILE A 126 -5.84 3.60 -10.28
CA ILE A 126 -5.26 2.27 -10.15
C ILE A 126 -4.48 2.16 -8.86
N CYS A 127 -3.61 3.13 -8.54
CA CYS A 127 -2.91 3.17 -7.26
C CYS A 127 -3.90 3.17 -6.09
N ALA A 128 -4.98 3.95 -6.14
CA ALA A 128 -5.99 3.98 -5.08
C ALA A 128 -6.68 2.62 -4.88
N LEU A 129 -7.06 1.95 -5.96
CA LEU A 129 -7.66 0.62 -5.92
C LEU A 129 -6.69 -0.40 -5.32
N VAL A 130 -5.45 -0.42 -5.82
CA VAL A 130 -4.41 -1.34 -5.34
C VAL A 130 -4.13 -1.09 -3.86
N ASN A 131 -3.85 0.16 -3.46
CA ASN A 131 -3.57 0.56 -2.09
C ASN A 131 -4.71 0.21 -1.13
N THR A 132 -5.97 0.37 -1.57
CA THR A 132 -7.15 0.01 -0.78
C THR A 132 -7.21 -1.50 -0.54
N LEU A 133 -7.07 -2.30 -1.60
CA LEU A 133 -7.22 -3.75 -1.51
C LEU A 133 -6.03 -4.41 -0.82
N THR A 134 -4.79 -3.96 -1.08
CA THR A 134 -3.60 -4.45 -0.38
C THR A 134 -3.48 -3.95 1.06
N GLY A 135 -4.36 -3.05 1.49
CA GLY A 135 -4.52 -2.70 2.91
C GLY A 135 -5.28 -3.76 3.72
N LEU A 136 -5.84 -4.78 3.05
CA LEU A 136 -6.41 -5.95 3.70
C LEU A 136 -5.31 -6.99 3.93
N SER A 137 -5.19 -7.48 5.17
CA SER A 137 -4.14 -8.39 5.64
C SER A 137 -3.83 -9.60 4.75
N ASP A 138 -4.82 -10.10 4.02
CA ASP A 138 -4.70 -11.35 3.27
C ASP A 138 -4.37 -11.12 1.79
N ILE A 139 -4.14 -9.86 1.39
CA ILE A 139 -4.00 -9.42 -0.01
C ILE A 139 -2.66 -8.70 -0.20
N ASN A 140 -1.80 -9.31 -1.01
CA ASN A 140 -0.51 -8.74 -1.37
C ASN A 140 -0.50 -8.16 -2.79
N ARG A 141 -1.43 -8.61 -3.65
CA ARG A 141 -1.48 -8.26 -5.07
C ARG A 141 -2.91 -8.08 -5.57
N VAL A 142 -3.08 -7.31 -6.64
CA VAL A 142 -4.37 -7.08 -7.31
C VAL A 142 -4.25 -7.34 -8.81
N GLN A 143 -5.02 -8.29 -9.32
CA GLN A 143 -5.18 -8.49 -10.76
C GLN A 143 -6.48 -7.80 -11.21
N ILE A 144 -6.34 -6.78 -12.06
CA ILE A 144 -7.48 -6.14 -12.71
C ILE A 144 -7.83 -6.92 -13.99
N LEU A 145 -9.11 -7.20 -14.18
CA LEU A 145 -9.67 -7.84 -15.37
C LEU A 145 -10.81 -6.98 -15.92
N ILE A 146 -10.95 -6.95 -17.25
CA ILE A 146 -12.06 -6.28 -17.94
C ILE A 146 -12.82 -7.33 -18.73
N GLU A 147 -14.07 -7.59 -18.35
CA GLU A 147 -14.92 -8.62 -18.97
C GLU A 147 -14.22 -9.99 -19.04
N GLY A 148 -13.49 -10.33 -17.97
CA GLY A 148 -12.75 -11.59 -17.84
C GLY A 148 -11.33 -11.58 -18.43
N ASN A 149 -10.94 -10.53 -19.15
CA ASN A 149 -9.64 -10.46 -19.83
C ASN A 149 -8.61 -9.66 -19.03
N LYS A 150 -7.37 -10.13 -19.01
CA LYS A 150 -6.22 -9.32 -18.55
C LYS A 150 -6.01 -8.16 -19.52
N VAL A 151 -5.64 -6.99 -18.99
CA VAL A 151 -5.36 -5.80 -19.78
C VAL A 151 -3.97 -5.28 -19.47
N ASN A 152 -3.20 -4.95 -20.51
CA ASN A 152 -1.83 -4.44 -20.34
C ASN A 152 -1.79 -2.95 -19.96
N SER A 153 -2.84 -2.21 -20.30
CA SER A 153 -2.98 -0.79 -19.99
C SER A 153 -4.44 -0.41 -19.77
N ILE A 154 -4.65 0.67 -19.02
CA ILE A 154 -5.96 1.28 -18.79
C ILE A 154 -5.80 2.76 -19.14
N LYS A 155 -6.50 3.21 -20.19
CA LYS A 155 -6.44 4.59 -20.69
C LYS A 155 -4.99 5.09 -20.83
N GLY A 156 -4.19 4.38 -21.62
CA GLY A 156 -2.78 4.74 -21.87
C GLY A 156 -1.82 4.44 -20.71
N TYR A 157 -2.29 4.32 -19.46
CA TYR A 157 -1.44 3.95 -18.34
C TYR A 157 -1.15 2.46 -18.35
N ILE A 158 0.13 2.11 -18.55
CA ILE A 158 0.60 0.73 -18.63
C ILE A 158 0.62 0.13 -17.23
N ILE A 159 -0.02 -1.02 -17.06
CA ILE A 159 -0.05 -1.79 -15.81
C ILE A 159 0.61 -3.17 -15.94
N GLY A 160 0.84 -3.66 -17.17
CA GLY A 160 1.34 -5.02 -17.37
C GLY A 160 0.24 -6.08 -17.24
N LEU A 161 0.60 -7.34 -17.51
CA LEU A 161 -0.32 -8.49 -17.41
C LEU A 161 -0.22 -9.22 -16.06
N GLU A 162 0.73 -8.85 -15.22
CA GLU A 162 0.96 -9.45 -13.92
C GLU A 162 0.16 -8.75 -12.82
N PRO A 163 -0.20 -9.44 -11.72
CA PRO A 163 -0.88 -8.83 -10.60
C PRO A 163 -0.07 -7.68 -9.97
N LEU A 164 -0.74 -6.56 -9.72
CA LEU A 164 -0.15 -5.32 -9.24
C LEU A 164 0.15 -5.37 -7.75
N LYS A 165 1.33 -4.89 -7.37
CA LYS A 165 1.70 -4.60 -5.99
C LYS A 165 1.56 -3.12 -5.69
N ARG A 166 1.51 -2.79 -4.41
CA ARG A 166 1.66 -1.41 -3.93
C ARG A 166 2.99 -0.84 -4.45
N THR A 167 2.95 0.39 -4.95
CA THR A 167 4.13 1.11 -5.44
C THR A 167 4.14 2.49 -4.81
N VAL A 168 5.29 2.92 -4.30
CA VAL A 168 5.45 4.25 -3.74
C VAL A 168 5.47 5.30 -4.86
N ILE A 169 4.63 6.32 -4.72
CA ILE A 169 4.55 7.48 -5.60
C ILE A 169 5.52 8.54 -5.07
N THR A 170 6.51 8.90 -5.87
CA THR A 170 7.50 9.94 -5.55
C THR A 170 7.10 11.31 -6.12
N GLY A 171 7.66 12.36 -5.52
CA GLY A 171 7.44 13.77 -5.85
C GLY A 171 6.60 14.50 -4.81
N GLU A 172 6.26 15.75 -5.14
CA GLU A 172 5.48 16.63 -4.26
C GLU A 172 4.06 16.09 -4.05
N VAL A 173 3.60 16.17 -2.80
CA VAL A 173 2.26 15.78 -2.39
C VAL A 173 1.40 17.02 -2.24
N TYR A 174 0.39 17.13 -3.10
CA TYR A 174 -0.55 18.24 -3.06
C TYR A 174 -1.43 18.18 -1.80
N ASN A 175 -1.43 19.28 -1.04
CA ASN A 175 -2.25 19.46 0.16
C ASN A 175 -3.24 20.62 -0.05
N ASN A 176 -4.55 20.32 -0.10
CA ASN A 176 -5.58 21.34 -0.20
C ASN A 176 -5.67 22.15 1.12
N LYS A 177 -5.56 23.49 1.03
CA LYS A 177 -5.55 24.38 2.21
C LYS A 177 -6.81 24.28 3.07
N SER A 178 -7.99 24.22 2.45
CA SER A 178 -9.26 24.11 3.18
C SER A 178 -9.40 22.75 3.87
N ARG A 179 -8.94 21.68 3.22
CA ARG A 179 -8.87 20.34 3.83
C ARG A 179 -7.93 20.33 5.03
N VAL A 180 -6.73 20.88 4.90
CA VAL A 180 -5.74 21.00 5.97
C VAL A 180 -6.34 21.72 7.18
N LYS A 181 -7.02 22.85 6.98
CA LYS A 181 -7.68 23.59 8.05
C LYS A 181 -8.76 22.75 8.76
N LYS A 182 -9.60 22.03 8.00
CA LYS A 182 -10.59 21.10 8.54
C LYS A 182 -9.95 20.00 9.40
N LEU A 183 -8.84 19.41 8.95
CA LEU A 183 -8.09 18.40 9.71
C LEU A 183 -7.47 18.98 10.99
N GLN A 184 -6.94 20.20 10.93
CA GLN A 184 -6.41 20.91 12.08
C GLN A 184 -7.50 21.19 13.12
N ASP A 185 -8.67 21.63 12.68
CA ASP A 185 -9.80 21.92 13.56
C ASP A 185 -10.39 20.63 14.19
N ASN A 186 -10.46 19.54 13.43
CA ASN A 186 -10.78 18.21 13.98
C ASN A 186 -9.78 17.79 15.07
N THR A 187 -8.49 18.04 14.83
CA THR A 187 -7.42 17.72 15.78
C THR A 187 -7.52 18.52 17.07
N LYS A 188 -7.87 19.82 16.98
CA LYS A 188 -8.15 20.67 18.15
C LYS A 188 -9.35 20.17 18.95
N LEU A 189 -10.32 19.51 18.30
CA LEU A 189 -11.46 18.86 18.96
C LEU A 189 -11.13 17.45 19.51
N GLY A 190 -9.86 17.04 19.47
CA GLY A 190 -9.40 15.74 19.97
C GLY A 190 -9.61 14.56 19.03
N LYS A 191 -10.00 14.80 17.77
CA LYS A 191 -10.11 13.74 16.75
C LYS A 191 -8.80 13.61 15.98
N GLU A 192 -8.41 12.39 15.59
CA GLU A 192 -7.20 12.17 14.78
C GLU A 192 -5.92 12.78 15.38
N THR A 193 -5.77 12.78 16.71
CA THR A 193 -4.61 13.37 17.42
C THR A 193 -3.27 12.75 17.04
N TRP A 194 -3.28 11.56 16.41
CA TRP A 194 -2.11 10.96 15.78
C TRP A 194 -1.49 11.87 14.70
N ARG A 195 -2.22 12.86 14.17
CA ARG A 195 -1.71 13.86 13.23
C ARG A 195 -0.70 14.83 13.83
N LEU A 196 -0.54 14.87 15.15
CA LEU A 196 0.45 15.72 15.85
C LEU A 196 1.85 15.09 15.89
N ASP A 197 1.97 13.80 15.53
CA ASP A 197 3.23 13.09 15.43
C ASP A 197 3.53 12.74 13.96
N PRO A 198 4.62 13.27 13.36
CA PRO A 198 4.94 13.01 11.96
C PRO A 198 5.18 11.53 11.66
N LEU A 199 5.71 10.75 12.61
CA LEU A 199 5.94 9.32 12.42
C LEU A 199 4.60 8.58 12.36
N LYS A 200 3.65 8.95 13.22
CA LYS A 200 2.28 8.42 13.18
C LYS A 200 1.55 8.81 11.90
N VAL A 201 1.75 10.02 11.39
CA VAL A 201 1.16 10.44 10.12
C VAL A 201 1.61 9.54 8.97
N VAL A 202 2.91 9.24 8.84
CA VAL A 202 3.36 8.34 7.76
C VAL A 202 2.86 6.91 7.97
N GLN A 203 2.84 6.41 9.21
CA GLN A 203 2.30 5.08 9.51
C GLN A 203 0.82 4.93 9.18
N MET A 204 0.02 5.97 9.42
CA MET A 204 -1.43 5.95 9.27
C MET A 204 -1.87 6.34 7.86
N GLU A 205 -1.28 7.39 7.28
CA GLU A 205 -1.70 8.01 6.02
C GLU A 205 -0.69 7.80 4.88
N GLY A 206 0.48 7.18 5.12
CA GLY A 206 1.50 6.92 4.09
C GLY A 206 0.99 6.15 2.87
N GLY A 207 -0.13 5.43 3.01
CA GLY A 207 -0.80 4.80 1.88
C GLY A 207 -1.31 5.74 0.80
N ILE A 208 -1.45 7.06 1.05
CA ILE A 208 -1.76 8.03 -0.02
C ILE A 208 -0.65 8.12 -1.07
N VAL A 209 0.59 7.80 -0.67
CA VAL A 209 1.76 7.70 -1.54
C VAL A 209 2.21 6.26 -1.73
N GLY A 210 1.43 5.27 -1.30
CA GLY A 210 1.72 3.86 -1.56
C GLY A 210 2.55 3.13 -0.52
N PHE A 211 2.81 3.72 0.66
CA PHE A 211 3.35 2.95 1.78
C PHE A 211 2.28 2.06 2.43
N ASP A 212 2.71 0.93 2.99
CA ASP A 212 1.92 0.06 3.84
C ASP A 212 2.21 0.34 5.33
N SER A 213 1.29 -0.05 6.21
CA SER A 213 1.47 0.12 7.66
C SER A 213 2.58 -0.78 8.24
N ASN A 214 2.99 -1.84 7.53
CA ASN A 214 4.10 -2.71 7.91
C ASN A 214 5.46 -2.24 7.37
N ASP A 215 5.50 -1.17 6.57
CA ASP A 215 6.76 -0.60 6.11
C ASP A 215 7.57 -0.05 7.29
N GLN A 216 8.89 -0.02 7.13
CA GLN A 216 9.78 0.50 8.17
C GLN A 216 9.91 2.02 8.03
N PHE A 217 9.67 2.74 9.12
CA PHE A 217 9.81 4.20 9.18
C PHE A 217 10.73 4.61 10.33
N THR A 218 11.72 5.45 10.04
CA THR A 218 12.65 6.00 11.03
C THR A 218 12.67 7.51 10.93
N LEU A 219 12.36 8.20 12.03
CA LEU A 219 12.48 9.66 12.11
C LEU A 219 13.96 10.05 12.05
N GLN A 220 14.34 10.82 11.03
CA GLN A 220 15.70 11.33 10.86
C GLN A 220 15.85 12.70 11.51
N SER A 221 14.91 13.62 11.27
CA SER A 221 14.92 14.96 11.88
C SER A 221 13.50 15.50 12.05
N LYS A 222 13.34 16.43 13.01
CA LYS A 222 12.10 17.17 13.28
C LYS A 222 12.47 18.54 13.84
N GLU A 223 12.41 19.58 13.02
CA GLU A 223 12.78 20.94 13.40
C GLU A 223 12.00 21.97 12.57
N ASN A 224 11.65 23.11 13.19
CA ASN A 224 11.02 24.25 12.52
C ASN A 224 9.81 23.90 11.63
N GLY A 225 8.95 23.00 12.10
CA GLY A 225 7.74 22.57 11.38
C GLY A 225 8.02 21.71 10.15
N LYS A 226 9.23 21.15 10.02
CA LYS A 226 9.62 20.15 9.02
C LYS A 226 10.09 18.88 9.71
N ALA A 227 9.69 17.72 9.18
CA ALA A 227 10.17 16.43 9.62
C ALA A 227 10.63 15.63 8.41
N VAL A 228 11.70 14.85 8.60
CA VAL A 228 12.27 13.98 7.58
C VAL A 228 12.25 12.56 8.11
N ILE A 229 11.65 11.65 7.36
CA ILE A 229 11.49 10.25 7.73
C ILE A 229 12.11 9.38 6.65
N ASN A 230 13.01 8.49 7.04
CA ASN A 230 13.50 7.42 6.18
C ASN A 230 12.46 6.29 6.18
N ALA A 231 12.09 5.83 4.99
CA ALA A 231 11.13 4.75 4.81
C ALA A 231 11.72 3.64 3.92
N MET A 232 11.38 2.39 4.23
CA MET A 232 11.71 1.24 3.39
C MET A 232 10.43 0.55 2.94
N HIS A 233 10.26 0.42 1.63
CA HIS A 233 9.13 -0.29 1.02
C HIS A 233 9.63 -1.22 -0.08
N ASN A 234 9.32 -2.52 0.02
CA ASN A 234 9.75 -3.53 -0.96
C ASN A 234 11.27 -3.48 -1.27
N ASN A 235 12.10 -3.32 -0.24
CA ASN A 235 13.57 -3.14 -0.31
C ASN A 235 14.07 -1.91 -1.08
N LYS A 236 13.22 -0.92 -1.32
CA LYS A 236 13.62 0.38 -1.85
C LYS A 236 13.61 1.40 -0.72
N ALA A 237 14.60 2.28 -0.70
CA ALA A 237 14.71 3.34 0.29
C ALA A 237 14.01 4.61 -0.20
N TYR A 238 13.38 5.31 0.73
CA TYR A 238 12.70 6.57 0.47
C TYR A 238 12.96 7.57 1.59
N VAL A 239 12.94 8.85 1.25
CA VAL A 239 12.84 9.97 2.19
C VAL A 239 11.48 10.61 2.04
N VAL A 240 10.75 10.65 3.15
CA VAL A 240 9.44 11.28 3.27
C VAL A 240 9.61 12.59 4.03
N THR A 241 9.25 13.70 3.41
CA THR A 241 9.21 15.01 4.07
C THR A 241 7.77 15.29 4.52
N LEU A 242 7.65 15.74 5.76
CA LEU A 242 6.40 16.25 6.32
C LEU A 242 6.57 17.70 6.76
N ILE A 243 5.49 18.45 6.70
CA ILE A 243 5.44 19.85 7.14
C ILE A 243 4.25 20.10 8.06
N GLN A 244 4.32 21.19 8.84
CA GLN A 244 3.20 21.76 9.58
C GLN A 244 2.63 22.98 8.84
N PRO A 245 1.55 22.81 8.07
CA PRO A 245 1.03 23.87 7.19
C PRO A 245 0.31 25.00 7.94
N GLU A 246 -0.24 24.74 9.14
CA GLU A 246 -0.96 25.73 9.96
C GLU A 246 -0.05 26.45 10.98
N GLY A 247 1.27 26.39 10.76
CA GLY A 247 2.29 27.01 11.60
C GLY A 247 3.10 26.00 12.40
N VAL A 248 4.23 26.45 12.95
CA VAL A 248 5.14 25.61 13.73
C VAL A 248 4.65 25.48 15.17
N GLY A 249 4.55 24.26 15.69
CA GLY A 249 4.22 24.02 17.11
C GLY A 249 3.62 22.65 17.39
N GLU A 250 3.66 22.22 18.65
CA GLU A 250 3.23 20.86 19.05
C GLU A 250 1.74 20.56 18.82
N ASN A 251 0.92 21.61 18.72
CA ASN A 251 -0.53 21.50 18.51
C ASN A 251 -0.94 21.55 17.02
N ASN A 252 0.03 21.67 16.11
CA ASN A 252 -0.23 21.74 14.68
C ASN A 252 -0.04 20.38 14.02
N ILE A 253 -0.93 20.06 13.08
CA ILE A 253 -0.89 18.79 12.37
C ILE A 253 0.31 18.71 11.44
N TRP A 254 0.78 17.49 11.20
CA TRP A 254 1.73 17.15 10.16
C TRP A 254 1.00 16.62 8.93
N VAL A 255 1.50 16.96 7.74
CA VAL A 255 1.06 16.38 6.46
C VAL A 255 2.28 15.95 5.65
N ILE A 256 2.13 14.89 4.86
CA ILE A 256 3.16 14.49 3.89
C ILE A 256 3.21 15.55 2.79
N SER A 257 4.39 16.10 2.53
CA SER A 257 4.59 17.14 1.52
C SER A 257 5.38 16.67 0.31
N ASP A 258 6.27 15.69 0.47
CA ASP A 258 7.17 15.24 -0.60
C ASP A 258 7.75 13.85 -0.30
N VAL A 259 7.97 13.05 -1.34
CA VAL A 259 8.56 11.71 -1.23
C VAL A 259 9.65 11.54 -2.29
N ASN A 260 10.89 11.27 -1.88
CA ASN A 260 11.99 10.98 -2.79
C ASN A 260 12.45 9.54 -2.65
N ALA A 261 12.70 8.86 -3.76
CA ALA A 261 13.45 7.61 -3.73
C ALA A 261 14.92 7.91 -3.40
N GLN A 262 15.53 7.04 -2.58
CA GLN A 262 16.96 7.05 -2.32
C GLN A 262 17.60 5.78 -2.88
N LEU A 263 18.74 5.94 -3.54
CA LEU A 263 19.52 4.82 -4.03
C LEU A 263 20.24 4.14 -2.85
N ILE A 264 20.04 2.85 -2.67
CA ILE A 264 20.75 2.10 -1.63
C ILE A 264 22.18 1.85 -2.10
N LYS A 265 23.17 2.29 -1.33
CA LYS A 265 24.57 2.08 -1.71
C LYS A 265 24.93 0.59 -1.75
N ILE A 266 25.34 0.10 -2.91
CA ILE A 266 25.96 -1.23 -3.04
C ILE A 266 27.43 -1.11 -2.63
N SER A 267 27.83 -1.81 -1.55
CA SER A 267 29.25 -1.95 -1.20
C SER A 267 29.97 -2.82 -2.21
N GLU A 268 31.21 -2.45 -2.52
CA GLU A 268 32.11 -3.18 -3.42
C GLU A 268 32.25 -4.66 -3.02
N THR A 269 32.59 -5.50 -3.99
CA THR A 269 32.86 -6.93 -3.78
C THR A 269 34.04 -7.10 -2.83
N ASP A 270 33.90 -7.93 -1.81
CA ASP A 270 34.96 -8.21 -0.83
C ASP A 270 35.43 -9.67 -0.92
N PRO A 271 36.49 -9.97 -1.70
CA PRO A 271 37.02 -11.32 -1.83
C PRO A 271 37.45 -11.96 -0.51
N SER A 272 37.84 -11.16 0.49
CA SER A 272 38.25 -11.68 1.81
C SER A 272 37.09 -12.35 2.56
N LYS A 273 35.85 -11.98 2.24
CA LYS A 273 34.62 -12.60 2.76
C LYS A 273 34.13 -13.77 1.91
N GLY A 274 34.90 -14.18 0.90
CA GLY A 274 34.51 -15.19 -0.09
C GLY A 274 33.50 -14.70 -1.13
N GLU A 275 33.37 -13.37 -1.29
CA GLU A 275 32.50 -12.81 -2.31
C GLU A 275 33.13 -12.85 -3.69
N THR A 276 32.28 -12.94 -4.72
CA THR A 276 32.71 -12.96 -6.12
C THR A 276 31.80 -12.08 -6.96
N PHE A 277 32.37 -11.40 -7.95
CA PHE A 277 31.60 -10.67 -8.96
C PHE A 277 31.47 -11.50 -10.23
N ILE A 278 30.27 -11.57 -10.79
CA ILE A 278 29.99 -12.24 -12.07
C ILE A 278 29.18 -11.35 -12.99
N TYR A 279 29.27 -11.60 -14.29
CA TYR A 279 28.44 -10.97 -15.30
C TYR A 279 27.78 -12.00 -16.23
N GLY A 280 26.54 -11.76 -16.62
CA GLY A 280 25.84 -12.61 -17.57
C GLY A 280 24.44 -12.14 -17.95
N VAL A 281 23.80 -12.95 -18.80
CA VAL A 281 22.49 -12.67 -19.39
C VAL A 281 21.42 -13.58 -18.80
N VAL A 282 20.28 -13.01 -18.44
CA VAL A 282 19.14 -13.76 -17.89
C VAL A 282 18.52 -14.65 -18.97
N LYS A 283 18.42 -15.95 -18.68
CA LYS A 283 17.75 -16.96 -19.53
C LYS A 283 16.47 -17.51 -18.92
N GLY A 284 16.35 -17.46 -17.60
CA GLY A 284 15.18 -17.93 -16.87
C GLY A 284 15.01 -17.18 -15.56
N ILE A 285 13.76 -17.06 -15.12
CA ILE A 285 13.39 -16.41 -13.86
C ILE A 285 12.36 -17.29 -13.17
N ASN A 286 12.66 -17.70 -11.94
CA ASN A 286 11.69 -18.29 -11.04
C ASN A 286 11.34 -17.26 -9.95
N PRO A 287 10.20 -16.55 -10.06
CA PRO A 287 9.84 -15.48 -9.14
C PRO A 287 9.50 -15.98 -7.73
N ASP A 288 8.94 -17.19 -7.62
CA ASP A 288 8.52 -17.76 -6.34
C ASP A 288 9.73 -18.13 -5.45
N THR A 289 10.79 -18.63 -6.07
CA THR A 289 12.02 -19.02 -5.36
C THR A 289 13.13 -17.96 -5.44
N ARG A 290 12.89 -16.85 -6.15
CA ARG A 290 13.87 -15.80 -6.47
C ARG A 290 15.16 -16.36 -7.07
N VAL A 291 15.03 -17.26 -8.04
CA VAL A 291 16.18 -17.85 -8.76
C VAL A 291 16.24 -17.28 -10.17
N LEU A 292 17.43 -16.83 -10.58
CA LEU A 292 17.74 -16.43 -11.94
C LEU A 292 18.63 -17.49 -12.59
N THR A 293 18.24 -17.98 -13.75
CA THR A 293 19.12 -18.79 -14.61
C THR A 293 19.88 -17.85 -15.53
N ILE A 294 21.21 -17.83 -15.41
CA ILE A 294 22.11 -16.90 -16.10
C ILE A 294 23.05 -17.65 -17.05
N GLU A 295 23.13 -17.20 -18.31
CA GLU A 295 24.23 -17.53 -19.21
C GLU A 295 25.39 -16.57 -18.95
N ARG A 296 26.57 -17.09 -18.60
CA ARG A 296 27.70 -16.26 -18.19
C ARG A 296 28.50 -15.79 -19.37
N GLU A 297 28.98 -14.56 -19.26
CA GLU A 297 29.90 -13.99 -20.24
C GLU A 297 31.28 -13.69 -19.62
N TYR A 298 31.36 -13.42 -18.31
CA TYR A 298 32.60 -13.00 -17.68
C TYR A 298 32.64 -13.21 -16.15
N GLN A 299 33.85 -13.45 -15.59
CA GLN A 299 34.10 -13.64 -14.15
C GLN A 299 35.35 -12.87 -13.71
N ASP A 300 35.19 -11.87 -12.85
CA ASP A 300 36.29 -11.13 -12.19
C ASP A 300 36.64 -11.79 -10.86
N ALA A 301 37.18 -13.02 -10.90
CA ALA A 301 37.68 -13.68 -9.70
C ALA A 301 39.04 -14.35 -9.97
N PRO A 302 40.06 -14.14 -9.11
CA PRO A 302 41.33 -14.87 -9.19
C PRO A 302 41.17 -16.38 -8.92
N ASP A 303 40.01 -16.79 -8.38
CA ASP A 303 39.64 -18.19 -8.14
C ASP A 303 38.96 -18.81 -9.37
N MET A 304 39.78 -19.29 -10.31
CA MET A 304 39.33 -20.02 -11.52
C MET A 304 38.69 -21.39 -11.23
N ASN A 305 38.74 -21.85 -9.97
CA ASN A 305 38.11 -23.12 -9.56
C ASN A 305 36.67 -22.94 -9.06
N ASN A 306 36.20 -21.69 -8.95
CA ASN A 306 34.90 -21.36 -8.40
C ASN A 306 33.75 -21.62 -9.40
N LYS A 307 33.36 -22.89 -9.53
CA LYS A 307 32.24 -23.31 -10.39
C LYS A 307 30.91 -22.96 -9.75
N VAL A 308 30.47 -21.72 -9.91
CA VAL A 308 29.07 -21.37 -9.64
C VAL A 308 28.20 -22.02 -10.75
N GLY A 309 26.98 -22.47 -10.45
CA GLY A 309 26.04 -23.00 -11.45
C GLY A 309 25.28 -21.90 -12.21
N PRO A 310 24.54 -22.21 -13.29
CA PRO A 310 23.76 -21.21 -14.02
C PRO A 310 22.61 -20.61 -13.18
N ASP A 311 22.11 -21.36 -12.21
CA ASP A 311 21.02 -20.93 -11.33
C ASP A 311 21.56 -20.20 -10.10
N ILE A 312 21.22 -18.92 -9.99
CA ILE A 312 21.65 -18.03 -8.92
C ILE A 312 20.43 -17.62 -8.10
N LYS A 313 20.43 -18.00 -6.82
CA LYS A 313 19.43 -17.52 -5.86
C LYS A 313 19.72 -16.08 -5.49
N VAL A 314 18.71 -15.22 -5.55
CA VAL A 314 18.79 -13.81 -5.18
C VAL A 314 18.23 -13.63 -3.78
N LEU A 315 19.07 -13.14 -2.87
CA LEU A 315 18.69 -12.96 -1.47
C LEU A 315 17.44 -12.06 -1.35
N PRO A 316 16.55 -12.32 -0.37
CA PRO A 316 15.36 -11.49 -0.17
C PRO A 316 15.67 -10.01 0.01
N ASN A 317 16.79 -9.68 0.66
CA ASN A 317 17.27 -8.32 0.90
C ASN A 317 18.32 -7.84 -0.11
N ALA A 318 18.47 -8.53 -1.25
CA ALA A 318 19.42 -8.11 -2.27
C ALA A 318 19.06 -6.72 -2.81
N VAL A 319 20.06 -5.86 -2.95
CA VAL A 319 19.92 -4.52 -3.57
C VAL A 319 20.04 -4.68 -5.09
N ILE A 320 19.08 -4.13 -5.83
CA ILE A 320 19.03 -4.30 -7.29
C ILE A 320 18.92 -2.91 -7.92
N HIS A 321 19.93 -2.51 -8.68
CA HIS A 321 19.93 -1.25 -9.43
C HIS A 321 19.58 -1.51 -10.90
N PHE A 322 18.83 -0.59 -11.50
CA PHE A 322 18.82 -0.43 -12.95
C PHE A 322 19.72 0.75 -13.31
N GLN A 323 20.71 0.49 -14.16
CA GLN A 323 21.66 1.47 -14.65
C GLN A 323 21.26 1.93 -16.06
N GLU A 324 20.57 3.07 -16.11
CA GLU A 324 20.02 3.67 -17.31
C GLU A 324 21.07 4.50 -18.06
N LYS A 325 21.22 4.28 -19.37
CA LYS A 325 22.08 5.13 -20.22
C LYS A 325 21.36 6.44 -20.49
N ILE A 326 21.93 7.57 -20.06
CA ILE A 326 21.32 8.91 -20.19
C ILE A 326 22.08 9.85 -21.13
N GLY A 327 23.22 9.43 -21.66
CA GLY A 327 24.00 10.23 -22.59
C GLY A 327 25.43 9.74 -22.70
N TYR A 328 26.29 10.65 -23.16
CA TYR A 328 27.73 10.45 -23.19
C TYR A 328 28.42 11.45 -22.24
N ASP A 329 29.52 11.05 -21.63
CA ASP A 329 30.41 11.95 -20.89
C ASP A 329 31.33 12.74 -21.84
N SER A 330 32.16 13.62 -21.28
CA SER A 330 33.07 14.47 -22.05
C SER A 330 34.19 13.69 -22.78
N GLN A 331 34.39 12.41 -22.46
CA GLN A 331 35.37 11.54 -23.09
C GLN A 331 34.73 10.55 -24.08
N GLY A 332 33.41 10.64 -24.32
CA GLY A 332 32.67 9.75 -25.20
C GLY A 332 32.26 8.41 -24.56
N GLY A 333 32.50 8.23 -23.26
CA GLY A 333 31.96 7.13 -22.48
C GLY A 333 30.46 7.31 -22.21
N TYR A 334 29.75 6.25 -21.85
CA TYR A 334 28.33 6.37 -21.47
C TYR A 334 28.19 7.04 -20.10
N LYS A 335 27.28 8.00 -20.02
CA LYS A 335 26.79 8.55 -18.75
C LYS A 335 25.57 7.76 -18.29
N TYR A 336 25.55 7.41 -17.01
CA TYR A 336 24.50 6.61 -16.41
C TYR A 336 23.69 7.37 -15.34
N SER A 337 22.43 6.95 -15.19
CA SER A 337 21.57 7.24 -14.04
C SER A 337 21.20 5.91 -13.39
N GLU A 338 21.08 5.88 -12.06
CA GLU A 338 20.74 4.65 -11.34
C GLU A 338 19.44 4.81 -10.56
N LYS A 339 18.68 3.72 -10.45
CA LYS A 339 17.49 3.63 -9.61
C LYS A 339 17.35 2.24 -9.01
N ASP A 340 16.81 2.17 -7.81
CA ASP A 340 16.45 0.89 -7.19
C ASP A 340 15.26 0.26 -7.90
N ILE A 341 15.42 -1.01 -8.28
CA ILE A 341 14.37 -1.84 -8.85
C ILE A 341 14.10 -3.06 -7.98
N SER A 342 13.00 -3.73 -8.23
CA SER A 342 12.62 -4.97 -7.55
C SER A 342 13.09 -6.18 -8.36
N PHE A 343 13.15 -7.35 -7.73
CA PHE A 343 13.42 -8.61 -8.44
C PHE A 343 12.44 -8.83 -9.61
N ASP A 344 11.17 -8.48 -9.42
CA ASP A 344 10.11 -8.63 -10.42
C ASP A 344 10.31 -7.73 -11.66
N ASP A 345 11.17 -6.71 -11.55
CA ASP A 345 11.48 -5.80 -12.66
C ASP A 345 12.51 -6.41 -13.63
N ILE A 346 13.28 -7.42 -13.20
CA ILE A 346 14.24 -8.15 -14.05
C ILE A 346 13.49 -8.96 -15.10
N LYS A 347 13.99 -8.98 -16.33
CA LYS A 347 13.41 -9.68 -17.48
C LYS A 347 14.39 -10.66 -18.10
N ILE A 348 13.82 -11.69 -18.75
CA ILE A 348 14.61 -12.59 -19.59
C ILE A 348 15.28 -11.76 -20.68
N GLY A 349 16.57 -12.00 -20.87
CA GLY A 349 17.42 -11.26 -21.77
C GLY A 349 18.17 -10.12 -21.11
N ASP A 350 17.86 -9.68 -19.88
CA ASP A 350 18.62 -8.62 -19.20
C ASP A 350 20.09 -8.98 -19.00
N GLU A 351 20.96 -7.98 -19.04
CA GLU A 351 22.40 -8.09 -18.73
C GLU A 351 22.63 -7.67 -17.28
N LEU A 352 23.29 -8.53 -16.50
CA LEU A 352 23.44 -8.38 -15.07
C LEU A 352 24.92 -8.40 -14.67
N GLY A 353 25.34 -7.44 -13.86
CA GLY A 353 26.47 -7.59 -12.94
C GLY A 353 25.96 -8.03 -11.57
N MET A 354 26.60 -9.01 -10.92
CA MET A 354 26.11 -9.56 -9.66
C MET A 354 27.24 -9.75 -8.66
N ILE A 355 27.00 -9.33 -7.40
CA ILE A 355 27.88 -9.67 -6.27
C ILE A 355 27.29 -10.87 -5.54
N LEU A 356 28.03 -11.97 -5.54
CA LEU A 356 27.66 -13.21 -4.87
C LEU A 356 28.35 -13.33 -3.52
N THR A 357 27.62 -13.82 -2.53
CA THR A 357 28.17 -14.17 -1.22
C THR A 357 29.04 -15.43 -1.29
N LYS A 358 29.69 -15.79 -0.19
CA LYS A 358 30.41 -17.08 -0.04
C LYS A 358 29.54 -18.31 -0.36
N ASN A 359 28.22 -18.20 -0.14
CA ASN A 359 27.24 -19.26 -0.43
C ASN A 359 26.72 -19.24 -1.86
N LYS A 360 27.25 -18.35 -2.71
CA LYS A 360 26.87 -18.18 -4.13
C LYS A 360 25.44 -17.68 -4.35
N GLU A 361 24.91 -17.00 -3.35
CA GLU A 361 23.64 -16.27 -3.43
C GLU A 361 23.93 -14.80 -3.76
N ALA A 362 23.14 -14.18 -4.62
CA ALA A 362 23.32 -12.78 -5.01
C ALA A 362 22.84 -11.85 -3.88
N ARG A 363 23.75 -11.00 -3.39
CA ARG A 363 23.42 -9.91 -2.45
C ARG A 363 23.21 -8.56 -3.13
N ALA A 364 23.71 -8.40 -4.34
CA ALA A 364 23.52 -7.19 -5.12
C ALA A 364 23.51 -7.51 -6.62
N ILE A 365 22.71 -6.77 -7.38
CA ILE A 365 22.57 -6.92 -8.83
C ILE A 365 22.53 -5.52 -9.47
N ILE A 366 23.24 -5.35 -10.58
CA ILE A 366 23.18 -4.18 -11.43
C ILE A 366 22.65 -4.66 -12.79
N VAL A 367 21.47 -4.17 -13.17
CA VAL A 367 20.85 -4.43 -14.47
C VAL A 367 21.27 -3.33 -15.44
N SER A 368 21.92 -3.70 -16.54
CA SER A 368 22.42 -2.75 -17.53
C SER A 368 21.37 -2.41 -18.58
N ASP A 369 21.25 -1.13 -18.93
CA ASP A 369 20.43 -0.69 -20.06
C ASP A 369 21.04 -1.09 -21.41
N LYS A 370 20.28 -1.87 -22.18
CA LYS A 370 20.68 -2.39 -23.49
C LYS A 370 20.43 -1.43 -24.65
N ARG A 371 19.73 -0.31 -24.43
CA ARG A 371 19.43 0.63 -25.50
C ARG A 371 20.71 1.21 -26.08
N LYS A 372 20.77 1.28 -27.40
CA LYS A 372 21.77 2.08 -28.11
C LYS A 372 21.29 3.53 -28.10
N LEU A 373 22.06 4.43 -27.51
CA LEU A 373 21.77 5.86 -27.61
C LEU A 373 22.20 6.36 -28.99
N PRO A 374 21.36 7.15 -29.69
CA PRO A 374 21.78 7.79 -30.93
C PRO A 374 23.00 8.67 -30.64
N PHE A 375 24.08 8.45 -31.39
CA PHE A 375 25.28 9.27 -31.31
C PHE A 375 25.03 10.52 -32.16
N ASN A 376 24.69 11.64 -31.52
CA ASN A 376 24.62 12.92 -32.22
C ASN A 376 26.04 13.48 -32.33
N SER A 377 26.69 13.27 -33.46
CA SER A 377 27.84 14.05 -33.86
C SER A 377 27.35 15.47 -34.20
N ASN A 378 27.51 16.41 -33.27
CA ASN A 378 27.46 17.83 -33.62
C ASN A 378 28.78 18.25 -34.26
#